data_AF-A0A2N2MJ63-F1
#
_entry.id   AF-A0A2N2MJ63-F1
#
_cell.length_a   1.000
_cell.length_b   1.000
_cell.length_c   1.000
_cell.angle_alpha   90.00
_cell.angle_beta   90.00
_cell.angle_gamma   90.00
#
_symmetry.space_group_name_H-M   'P 1'
#
loop_
_entity.id
_entity.type
_entity.pdbx_description
1 polymer ?
#
loop_
_entity_poly.entity_id
_entity_poly.type
_entity_poly.pdbx_seq_one_letter_code
_entity_poly.pdbx_strand_id
1 'polypeptide(L)'
;MYIPSVIGILISLLLVWMVTSFVVMCCHEWLAAGLRWRAKMLETTVRNMLSDSALADQFYNHPLIRSLYSGEDGSSKPSYVPASQFAQALMDIVLAAPSEASLIQHYLYKLRWELLRLDKKWRLDAQKRINIILALTRRVLVSQLDETAQEAALDEIRAALTGLGEDYPDLKVSIESMITTVAIQQNQIREAIKSAVPVNDQGYPVTVNRYKAGLLALSVTHPRLKQILGALLSELSNAEVETETAQFRARQNIEDWFNNSMDRLSGWYRRRSQTAAYSLAIALALLLNIDSFHLANTLWHDSYMRDALVETASQLAQANPDGALESAELENAFADLFSAYLPIGWVGAPMTVDSSCGVSAKGTHRIVISDQCYPLINLPATSGFSGWALKIFGILITGIAAAQGAPFWFDVLKKLINIRMTGANPIELKRAVG
;
A
#
# COMPACT_ATOMS: atom_id res chain seq x y z
N MET A 1 42.88 7.10 -27.84
CA MET A 1 43.08 5.81 -27.13
C MET A 1 42.19 5.63 -25.89
N TYR A 2 41.44 6.65 -25.42
CA TYR A 2 40.68 6.58 -24.15
C TYR A 2 39.19 6.17 -24.28
N ILE A 3 38.62 6.19 -25.49
CA ILE A 3 37.18 5.94 -25.71
C ILE A 3 36.77 4.52 -25.27
N PRO A 4 37.49 3.43 -25.60
CA PRO A 4 37.13 2.08 -25.15
C PRO A 4 37.14 1.94 -23.62
N SER A 5 38.13 2.56 -22.95
CA SER A 5 38.24 2.55 -21.49
C SER A 5 37.08 3.28 -20.82
N VAL A 6 36.69 4.45 -21.33
CA VAL A 6 35.55 5.23 -20.82
C VAL A 6 34.25 4.44 -20.98
N ILE A 7 34.02 3.82 -22.15
CA ILE A 7 32.82 2.98 -22.37
C ILE A 7 32.81 1.79 -21.41
N GLY A 8 33.96 1.13 -21.19
CA GLY A 8 34.07 0.04 -20.22
C GLY A 8 33.68 0.46 -18.80
N ILE A 9 34.17 1.61 -18.33
CA ILE A 9 33.82 2.14 -17.00
C ILE A 9 32.32 2.42 -16.89
N LEU A 10 31.72 3.02 -17.92
CA LEU A 10 30.28 3.27 -17.94
C LEU A 10 29.48 1.98 -17.87
N ILE A 11 29.84 0.95 -18.65
CA ILE A 11 29.19 -0.37 -18.62
C ILE A 11 29.28 -0.98 -17.20
N SER A 12 30.47 -0.96 -16.59
CA SER A 12 30.67 -1.47 -15.23
C SER A 12 29.84 -0.72 -14.19
N LEU A 13 29.79 0.62 -14.26
CA LEU A 13 28.98 1.44 -13.35
C LEU A 13 27.47 1.16 -13.51
N LEU A 14 27.00 1.03 -14.75
CA LEU A 14 25.61 0.70 -15.05
C LEU A 14 25.22 -0.67 -14.46
N LEU A 15 26.09 -1.67 -14.59
CA LEU A 15 25.90 -3.00 -13.98
C LEU A 15 25.76 -2.89 -12.46
N VAL A 16 26.66 -2.17 -11.79
CA VAL A 16 26.62 -1.99 -10.33
C VAL A 16 25.35 -1.24 -9.89
N TRP A 17 24.95 -0.18 -10.59
CA TRP A 17 23.71 0.54 -10.30
C TRP A 17 22.48 -0.33 -10.51
N MET A 18 22.44 -1.12 -11.58
CA MET A 18 21.34 -2.03 -11.87
C MET A 18 21.17 -3.06 -10.76
N VAL A 19 22.25 -3.71 -10.34
CA VAL A 19 22.20 -4.72 -9.27
C VAL A 19 21.86 -4.10 -7.92
N THR A 20 22.40 -2.93 -7.60
CA THR A 20 22.01 -2.19 -6.40
C THR A 20 20.52 -1.81 -6.45
N SER A 21 20.02 -1.41 -7.62
CA SER A 21 18.60 -1.09 -7.81
C SER A 21 17.70 -2.30 -7.57
N PHE A 22 18.13 -3.49 -7.99
CA PHE A 22 17.40 -4.73 -7.76
C PHE A 22 17.23 -5.00 -6.26
N VAL A 23 18.32 -4.87 -5.48
CA VAL A 23 18.26 -5.02 -4.01
C VAL A 23 17.30 -4.00 -3.40
N VAL A 24 17.38 -2.72 -3.82
CA VAL A 24 16.45 -1.68 -3.35
C VAL A 24 15.01 -2.02 -3.67
N MET A 25 14.71 -2.52 -4.89
CA MET A 25 13.36 -2.92 -5.29
C MET A 25 12.82 -4.05 -4.40
N CYS A 26 13.60 -5.10 -4.19
CA CYS A 26 13.23 -6.22 -3.32
C CYS A 26 12.97 -5.77 -1.88
N CYS A 27 13.89 -4.98 -1.30
CA CYS A 27 13.73 -4.44 0.05
C CYS A 27 12.52 -3.49 0.16
N HIS A 28 12.30 -2.64 -0.84
CA HIS A 28 11.16 -1.73 -0.87
C HIS A 28 9.83 -2.50 -0.95
N GLU A 29 9.76 -3.55 -1.77
CA GLU A 29 8.59 -4.41 -1.86
C GLU A 29 8.30 -5.11 -0.54
N TRP A 30 9.32 -5.73 0.09
CA TRP A 30 9.17 -6.35 1.42
C TRP A 30 8.68 -5.35 2.47
N LEU A 31 9.22 -4.14 2.47
CA LEU A 31 8.81 -3.08 3.39
C LEU A 31 7.35 -2.68 3.14
N ALA A 32 6.96 -2.45 1.88
CA ALA A 32 5.61 -2.05 1.50
C ALA A 32 4.58 -3.15 1.78
N ALA A 33 4.93 -4.41 1.50
CA ALA A 33 4.12 -5.60 1.73
C ALA A 33 3.95 -5.86 3.23
N GLY A 34 5.05 -5.90 4.00
CA GLY A 34 5.02 -6.14 5.44
C GLY A 34 4.25 -5.06 6.21
N LEU A 35 4.41 -3.79 5.82
CA LEU A 35 3.67 -2.69 6.45
C LEU A 35 2.25 -2.48 5.88
N ARG A 36 1.89 -3.18 4.79
CA ARG A 36 0.59 -3.14 4.10
C ARG A 36 0.14 -1.72 3.78
N TRP A 37 1.05 -0.90 3.28
CA TRP A 37 0.83 0.55 3.08
C TRP A 37 -0.40 0.86 2.24
N ARG A 38 -0.57 0.17 1.11
CA ARG A 38 -1.67 0.41 0.18
C ARG A 38 -3.04 0.14 0.81
N ALA A 39 -3.18 -0.99 1.53
CA ALA A 39 -4.42 -1.35 2.22
C ALA A 39 -4.75 -0.37 3.36
N LYS A 40 -3.76 0.02 4.17
CA LYS A 40 -3.96 0.99 5.26
C LYS A 40 -4.38 2.37 4.74
N MET A 41 -3.74 2.87 3.69
CA MET A 41 -4.11 4.16 3.09
C MET A 41 -5.48 4.12 2.42
N LEU A 42 -5.85 3.00 1.78
CA LEU A 42 -7.20 2.79 1.26
C LEU A 42 -8.23 2.86 2.39
N GLU A 43 -7.99 2.14 3.49
CA GLU A 43 -8.84 2.19 4.67
C GLU A 43 -9.01 3.60 5.21
N THR A 44 -7.91 4.32 5.43
CA THR A 44 -7.98 5.71 5.91
C THR A 44 -8.75 6.60 4.94
N THR A 45 -8.58 6.40 3.64
CA THR A 45 -9.29 7.19 2.61
C THR A 45 -10.79 6.92 2.63
N VAL A 46 -11.21 5.66 2.67
CA VAL A 46 -12.62 5.28 2.74
C VAL A 46 -13.26 5.79 4.03
N ARG A 47 -12.56 5.67 5.16
CA ARG A 47 -13.03 6.24 6.45
C ARG A 47 -13.26 7.75 6.36
N ASN A 48 -12.34 8.48 5.73
CA ASN A 48 -12.47 9.92 5.54
C ASN A 48 -13.62 10.26 4.58
N MET A 49 -13.79 9.50 3.49
CA MET A 49 -14.88 9.70 2.54
C MET A 49 -16.26 9.51 3.18
N LEU A 50 -16.41 8.48 4.02
CA LEU A 50 -17.67 8.19 4.70
C LEU A 50 -17.90 9.09 5.92
N SER A 51 -16.86 9.83 6.37
CA SER A 51 -16.90 10.75 7.52
C SER A 51 -17.32 10.14 8.86
N ASP A 52 -17.44 8.81 8.94
CA ASP A 52 -17.84 8.05 10.12
C ASP A 52 -17.11 6.70 10.17
N SER A 53 -16.47 6.40 11.31
CA SER A 53 -15.69 5.18 11.48
C SER A 53 -16.56 3.92 11.60
N ALA A 54 -17.71 4.01 12.26
CA ALA A 54 -18.62 2.88 12.44
C ALA A 54 -19.31 2.52 11.11
N LEU A 55 -19.68 3.54 10.32
CA LEU A 55 -20.19 3.32 8.96
C LEU A 55 -19.12 2.72 8.04
N ALA A 56 -17.87 3.19 8.13
CA ALA A 56 -16.78 2.56 7.40
C ALA A 56 -16.57 1.10 7.83
N ASP A 57 -16.74 0.78 9.12
CA ASP A 57 -16.69 -0.62 9.58
C ASP A 57 -17.88 -1.43 9.04
N GLN A 58 -19.09 -0.87 8.94
CA GLN A 58 -20.21 -1.52 8.24
C GLN A 58 -19.87 -1.80 6.78
N PHE A 59 -19.35 -0.80 6.07
CA PHE A 59 -18.92 -0.92 4.68
C PHE A 59 -17.89 -2.03 4.50
N TYR A 60 -16.85 -2.07 5.33
CA TYR A 60 -15.82 -3.10 5.26
C TYR A 60 -16.31 -4.52 5.62
N ASN A 61 -17.39 -4.62 6.39
CA ASN A 61 -18.03 -5.89 6.72
C ASN A 61 -19.21 -6.23 5.80
N HIS A 62 -19.48 -5.40 4.79
CA HIS A 62 -20.46 -5.68 3.75
C HIS A 62 -20.06 -6.95 2.98
N PRO A 63 -20.98 -7.88 2.63
CA PRO A 63 -20.63 -9.15 1.97
C PRO A 63 -19.76 -8.99 0.71
N LEU A 64 -20.06 -7.99 -0.12
CA LEU A 64 -19.30 -7.70 -1.35
C LEU A 64 -17.88 -7.19 -1.08
N ILE A 65 -17.65 -6.50 0.03
CA ILE A 65 -16.31 -5.99 0.38
C ILE A 65 -15.54 -7.04 1.18
N ARG A 66 -16.24 -7.81 2.02
CA ARG A 66 -15.69 -8.90 2.80
C ARG A 66 -15.11 -10.00 1.91
N SER A 67 -15.70 -10.26 0.75
CA SER A 67 -15.18 -11.21 -0.23
C SER A 67 -13.84 -10.80 -0.84
N LEU A 68 -13.48 -9.52 -0.79
CA LEU A 68 -12.17 -9.01 -1.25
C LEU A 68 -11.06 -9.17 -0.21
N TYR A 69 -11.38 -9.59 1.02
CA TYR A 69 -10.35 -9.78 2.03
C TYR A 69 -9.44 -10.94 1.68
N SER A 70 -8.17 -10.81 2.05
CA SER A 70 -7.15 -11.82 1.85
C SER A 70 -6.61 -12.35 3.19
N GLY A 71 -5.58 -13.19 3.13
CA GLY A 71 -4.96 -13.84 4.28
C GLY A 71 -5.67 -15.13 4.67
N GLU A 72 -4.95 -16.00 5.39
CA GLU A 72 -5.38 -17.35 5.76
C GLU A 72 -6.72 -17.36 6.52
N ASP A 73 -6.91 -16.39 7.43
CA ASP A 73 -8.15 -16.22 8.21
C ASP A 73 -9.17 -15.26 7.55
N GLY A 74 -8.90 -14.78 6.33
CA GLY A 74 -9.69 -13.74 5.67
C GLY A 74 -9.75 -12.44 6.48
N SER A 75 -8.78 -12.17 7.35
CA SER A 75 -8.77 -10.99 8.25
C SER A 75 -8.15 -9.75 7.59
N SER A 76 -7.46 -9.94 6.47
CA SER A 76 -6.69 -8.88 5.82
C SER A 76 -7.54 -8.05 4.87
N LYS A 77 -7.74 -6.77 5.23
CA LYS A 77 -8.39 -5.78 4.35
C LYS A 77 -7.74 -5.69 2.97
N PRO A 78 -8.54 -5.45 1.92
CA PRO A 78 -8.05 -5.39 0.54
C PRO A 78 -7.13 -4.19 0.30
N SER A 79 -6.18 -4.37 -0.63
CA SER A 79 -5.34 -3.27 -1.13
C SER A 79 -6.02 -2.45 -2.22
N TYR A 80 -7.07 -2.99 -2.85
CA TYR A 80 -7.85 -2.37 -3.91
C TYR A 80 -9.32 -2.80 -3.80
N VAL A 81 -10.24 -1.86 -4.06
CA VAL A 81 -11.68 -2.13 -4.12
C VAL A 81 -12.18 -1.63 -5.47
N PRO A 82 -12.84 -2.47 -6.29
CA PRO A 82 -13.45 -2.01 -7.54
C PRO A 82 -14.56 -0.98 -7.28
N ALA A 83 -14.61 0.08 -8.08
CA ALA A 83 -15.59 1.16 -7.93
C ALA A 83 -17.03 0.62 -7.94
N SER A 84 -17.32 -0.35 -8.80
CA SER A 84 -18.64 -0.96 -8.90
C SER A 84 -19.08 -1.71 -7.65
N GLN A 85 -18.15 -2.36 -6.94
CA GLN A 85 -18.44 -3.02 -5.67
C GLN A 85 -18.58 -2.00 -4.53
N PHE A 86 -17.77 -0.93 -4.54
CA PHE A 86 -17.91 0.19 -3.61
C PHE A 86 -19.29 0.84 -3.75
N ALA A 87 -19.71 1.16 -4.98
CA ALA A 87 -20.98 1.82 -5.25
C ALA A 87 -22.16 0.93 -4.86
N GLN A 88 -22.11 -0.36 -5.23
CA GLN A 88 -23.14 -1.33 -4.83
C GLN A 88 -23.26 -1.43 -3.30
N ALA A 89 -22.15 -1.66 -2.60
CA ALA A 89 -22.16 -1.78 -1.15
C ALA A 89 -22.68 -0.50 -0.46
N LEU A 90 -22.32 0.68 -1.00
CA LEU A 90 -22.80 1.95 -0.46
C LEU A 90 -24.30 2.16 -0.72
N MET A 91 -24.80 1.78 -1.90
CA MET A 91 -26.22 1.81 -2.21
C MET A 91 -27.02 0.86 -1.31
N ASP A 92 -26.53 -0.36 -1.09
CA ASP A 92 -27.17 -1.33 -0.20
C ASP A 92 -27.27 -0.78 1.24
N ILE A 93 -26.22 -0.10 1.72
CA ILE A 93 -26.22 0.58 3.03
C ILE A 93 -27.24 1.73 3.07
N VAL A 94 -27.32 2.54 2.01
CA VAL A 94 -28.30 3.64 1.92
C VAL A 94 -29.73 3.09 1.96
N LEU A 95 -30.01 2.03 1.20
CA LEU A 95 -31.33 1.39 1.16
C LEU A 95 -31.73 0.77 2.51
N ALA A 96 -30.75 0.26 3.26
CA ALA A 96 -30.95 -0.31 4.58
C ALA A 96 -31.06 0.75 5.70
N ALA A 97 -30.54 1.95 5.49
CA ALA A 97 -30.44 3.01 6.51
C ALA A 97 -31.75 3.35 7.25
N PRO A 98 -32.96 3.29 6.65
CA PRO A 98 -34.21 3.58 7.36
C PRO A 98 -34.62 2.49 8.37
N SER A 99 -34.01 1.30 8.29
CA SER A 99 -34.38 0.18 9.16
C SER A 99 -33.76 0.32 10.55
N GLU A 100 -34.51 -0.09 11.57
CA GLU A 100 -34.00 -0.14 12.94
C GLU A 100 -32.78 -1.06 13.06
N ALA A 101 -32.76 -2.16 12.32
CA ALA A 101 -31.62 -3.07 12.26
C ALA A 101 -30.33 -2.35 11.80
N SER A 102 -30.42 -1.40 10.86
CA SER A 102 -29.26 -0.62 10.41
C SER A 102 -28.75 0.32 11.50
N LEU A 103 -29.66 0.96 12.25
CA LEU A 103 -29.29 1.77 13.42
C LEU A 103 -28.61 0.91 14.49
N ILE A 104 -29.20 -0.24 14.85
CA ILE A 104 -28.60 -1.18 15.80
C ILE A 104 -27.21 -1.61 15.33
N GLN A 105 -27.07 -1.97 14.05
CA GLN A 105 -25.78 -2.34 13.46
C GLN A 105 -24.75 -1.22 13.63
N HIS A 106 -25.13 0.02 13.35
CA HIS A 106 -24.25 1.19 13.51
C HIS A 106 -23.75 1.34 14.94
N TYR A 107 -24.64 1.31 15.92
CA TYR A 107 -24.24 1.46 17.31
C TYR A 107 -23.46 0.25 17.83
N LEU A 108 -23.74 -0.97 17.37
CA LEU A 108 -22.92 -2.15 17.69
C LEU A 108 -21.47 -1.98 17.24
N TYR A 109 -21.22 -1.40 16.06
CA TYR A 109 -19.86 -1.07 15.63
C TYR A 109 -19.21 0.02 16.50
N LYS A 110 -19.99 1.00 16.98
CA LYS A 110 -19.50 2.02 17.92
C LYS A 110 -19.13 1.40 19.28
N LEU A 111 -19.96 0.48 19.79
CA LEU A 111 -19.78 -0.22 21.06
C LEU A 111 -18.49 -1.07 21.08
N ARG A 112 -18.05 -1.59 19.92
CA ARG A 112 -16.78 -2.32 19.83
C ARG A 112 -15.57 -1.52 20.31
N TRP A 113 -15.59 -0.19 20.19
CA TRP A 113 -14.53 0.67 20.71
C TRP A 113 -14.57 0.78 22.24
N GLU A 114 -15.74 0.70 22.85
CA GLU A 114 -15.92 0.72 24.30
C GLU A 114 -15.45 -0.58 24.97
N LEU A 115 -15.48 -1.70 24.23
CA LEU A 115 -14.91 -2.97 24.70
C LEU A 115 -13.43 -2.88 25.09
N LEU A 116 -12.69 -1.90 24.56
CA LEU A 116 -11.29 -1.67 24.93
C LEU A 116 -11.12 -1.32 26.41
N ARG A 117 -12.18 -0.82 27.07
CA ARG A 117 -12.19 -0.51 28.51
C ARG A 117 -12.25 -1.76 29.39
N LEU A 118 -12.70 -2.90 28.84
CA LEU A 118 -12.80 -4.15 29.58
C LEU A 118 -11.45 -4.88 29.66
N ASP A 119 -11.28 -5.69 30.70
CA ASP A 119 -10.16 -6.62 30.83
C ASP A 119 -10.06 -7.59 29.66
N LYS A 120 -8.85 -8.07 29.35
CA LYS A 120 -8.56 -8.91 28.18
C LYS A 120 -9.48 -10.14 28.07
N LYS A 121 -9.78 -10.83 29.18
CA LYS A 121 -10.64 -12.03 29.20
C LYS A 121 -12.09 -11.68 28.85
N TRP A 122 -12.66 -10.69 29.55
CA TRP A 122 -14.04 -10.22 29.35
C TRP A 122 -14.24 -9.55 28.00
N ARG A 123 -13.24 -8.81 27.52
CA ARG A 123 -13.23 -8.19 26.19
C ARG A 123 -13.41 -9.22 25.07
N LEU A 124 -12.74 -10.37 25.15
CA LEU A 124 -12.83 -11.42 24.14
C LEU A 124 -14.22 -12.08 24.12
N ASP A 125 -14.81 -12.34 25.28
CA ASP A 125 -16.15 -12.92 25.37
C ASP A 125 -17.23 -11.93 24.89
N ALA A 126 -17.20 -10.69 25.39
CA ALA A 126 -18.09 -9.63 24.95
C ALA A 126 -17.99 -9.39 23.43
N GLN A 127 -16.78 -9.45 22.86
CA GLN A 127 -16.60 -9.32 21.42
C GLN A 127 -17.24 -10.48 20.64
N LYS A 128 -17.18 -11.72 21.15
CA LYS A 128 -17.88 -12.86 20.52
C LYS A 128 -19.38 -12.66 20.54
N ARG A 129 -19.94 -12.23 21.67
CA ARG A 129 -21.39 -11.95 21.80
C ARG A 129 -21.84 -10.83 20.86
N ILE A 130 -21.11 -9.71 20.79
CA ILE A 130 -21.39 -8.64 19.83
C ILE A 130 -21.35 -9.15 18.39
N ASN A 131 -20.40 -10.03 18.04
CA ASN A 131 -20.33 -10.60 16.69
C ASN A 131 -21.55 -11.46 16.34
N ILE A 132 -22.11 -12.19 17.32
CA ILE A 132 -23.36 -12.96 17.16
C ILE A 132 -24.54 -12.00 16.93
N ILE A 133 -24.67 -10.97 17.76
CA ILE A 133 -25.75 -9.96 17.61
C ILE A 133 -25.62 -9.25 16.25
N LEU A 134 -24.41 -8.91 15.81
CA LEU A 134 -24.16 -8.36 14.48
C LEU A 134 -24.53 -9.34 13.36
N ALA A 135 -24.39 -10.64 13.55
CA ALA A 135 -24.81 -11.65 12.58
C ALA A 135 -26.34 -11.74 12.49
N LEU A 136 -27.04 -11.74 13.63
CA LEU A 136 -28.50 -11.67 13.70
C LEU A 136 -29.02 -10.40 13.01
N THR A 137 -28.42 -9.26 13.33
CA THR A 137 -28.78 -7.96 12.74
C THR A 137 -28.60 -7.96 11.22
N ARG A 138 -27.47 -8.51 10.73
CA ARG A 138 -27.23 -8.65 9.28
C ARG A 138 -28.22 -9.59 8.61
N ARG A 139 -28.64 -10.67 9.29
CA ARG A 139 -29.68 -11.56 8.78
C ARG A 139 -30.98 -10.78 8.55
N VAL A 140 -31.41 -9.97 9.51
CA VAL A 140 -32.60 -9.11 9.37
C VAL A 140 -32.47 -8.14 8.20
N LEU A 141 -31.29 -7.55 8.00
CA LEU A 141 -31.06 -6.58 6.91
C LEU A 141 -31.11 -7.19 5.50
N VAL A 142 -30.72 -8.45 5.36
CA VAL A 142 -30.61 -9.13 4.05
C VAL A 142 -31.84 -9.98 3.73
N SER A 143 -32.58 -10.43 4.75
CA SER A 143 -33.73 -11.32 4.56
C SER A 143 -34.99 -10.56 4.14
N GLN A 144 -35.75 -11.15 3.21
CA GLN A 144 -37.10 -10.73 2.87
C GLN A 144 -38.07 -11.34 3.89
N LEU A 145 -38.09 -10.78 5.11
CA LEU A 145 -39.02 -11.19 6.15
C LEU A 145 -40.32 -10.39 6.03
N ASP A 146 -41.45 -11.04 6.33
CA ASP A 146 -42.71 -10.34 6.58
C ASP A 146 -42.59 -9.46 7.84
N GLU A 147 -43.42 -8.41 7.95
CA GLU A 147 -43.32 -7.40 9.03
C GLU A 147 -43.31 -8.02 10.44
N THR A 148 -44.14 -9.04 10.67
CA THR A 148 -44.25 -9.73 11.97
C THR A 148 -42.98 -10.53 12.31
N ALA A 149 -42.40 -11.20 11.31
CA ALA A 149 -41.16 -11.96 11.48
C ALA A 149 -39.96 -11.03 11.66
N GLN A 150 -39.95 -9.88 10.99
CA GLN A 150 -38.95 -8.83 11.17
C GLN A 150 -39.01 -8.23 12.58
N GLU A 151 -40.21 -7.95 13.10
CA GLU A 151 -40.40 -7.43 14.46
C GLU A 151 -39.95 -8.44 15.52
N ALA A 152 -40.31 -9.72 15.39
CA ALA A 152 -39.86 -10.78 16.29
C ALA A 152 -38.32 -10.93 16.29
N ALA A 153 -37.67 -10.80 15.13
CA ALA A 153 -36.21 -10.84 15.03
C ALA A 153 -35.54 -9.60 15.67
N LEU A 154 -36.17 -8.43 15.56
CA LEU A 154 -35.70 -7.22 16.26
C LEU A 154 -35.84 -7.36 17.78
N ASP A 155 -36.92 -7.98 18.27
CA ASP A 155 -37.10 -8.28 19.69
C ASP A 155 -36.03 -9.23 20.22
N GLU A 156 -35.67 -10.26 19.44
CA GLU A 156 -34.57 -11.16 19.78
C GLU A 156 -33.24 -10.39 19.90
N ILE A 157 -32.98 -9.45 18.98
CA ILE A 157 -31.78 -8.60 19.02
C ILE A 157 -31.78 -7.69 20.25
N ARG A 158 -32.90 -7.04 20.57
CA ARG A 158 -33.04 -6.18 21.75
C ARG A 158 -32.85 -6.97 23.04
N ALA A 159 -33.45 -8.16 23.15
CA ALA A 159 -33.26 -9.04 24.29
C ALA A 159 -31.79 -9.48 24.45
N ALA A 160 -31.12 -9.83 23.35
CA ALA A 160 -29.70 -10.20 23.36
C ALA A 160 -28.80 -9.02 23.78
N LEU A 161 -29.12 -7.79 23.37
CA LEU A 161 -28.44 -6.58 23.81
C LEU A 161 -28.63 -6.33 25.30
N THR A 162 -29.86 -6.42 25.81
CA THR A 162 -30.13 -6.28 27.24
C THR A 162 -29.38 -7.32 28.06
N GLY A 163 -29.37 -8.59 27.62
CA GLY A 163 -28.59 -9.65 28.25
C GLY A 163 -27.09 -9.38 28.26
N LEU A 164 -26.56 -8.76 27.18
CA LEU A 164 -25.17 -8.31 27.15
C LEU A 164 -24.89 -7.20 28.18
N GLY A 165 -25.83 -6.27 28.40
CA GLY A 165 -25.70 -5.24 29.43
C GLY A 165 -25.74 -5.81 30.85
N GLU A 166 -26.59 -6.81 31.10
CA GLU A 166 -26.69 -7.52 32.38
C GLU A 166 -25.39 -8.26 32.73
N ASP A 167 -24.82 -8.98 31.76
CA ASP A 167 -23.59 -9.75 31.94
C ASP A 167 -22.35 -8.85 32.14
N TYR A 168 -22.41 -7.60 31.67
CA TYR A 168 -21.29 -6.66 31.67
C TYR A 168 -21.72 -5.29 32.22
N PRO A 169 -21.70 -5.08 33.55
CA PRO A 169 -22.18 -3.85 34.19
C PRO A 169 -21.55 -2.57 33.64
N ASP A 170 -20.27 -2.61 33.26
CA ASP A 170 -19.54 -1.47 32.67
C ASP A 170 -20.09 -1.04 31.30
N LEU A 171 -20.75 -1.94 30.58
CA LEU A 171 -21.38 -1.67 29.29
C LEU A 171 -22.88 -1.40 29.41
N LYS A 172 -23.51 -1.74 30.54
CA LYS A 172 -24.96 -1.68 30.75
C LYS A 172 -25.53 -0.31 30.39
N VAL A 173 -24.94 0.75 30.95
CA VAL A 173 -25.38 2.14 30.71
C VAL A 173 -25.25 2.52 29.23
N SER A 174 -24.15 2.14 28.58
CA SER A 174 -23.95 2.40 27.14
C SER A 174 -24.97 1.66 26.28
N ILE A 175 -25.30 0.42 26.61
CA ILE A 175 -26.26 -0.41 25.87
C ILE A 175 -27.70 0.12 26.07
N GLU A 176 -28.10 0.45 27.29
CA GLU A 176 -29.42 1.03 27.57
C GLU A 176 -29.60 2.39 26.88
N SER A 177 -28.55 3.23 26.93
CA SER A 177 -28.51 4.50 26.21
C SER A 177 -28.61 4.30 24.69
N MET A 178 -27.93 3.29 24.15
CA MET A 178 -28.00 2.91 22.74
C MET A 178 -29.41 2.50 22.34
N ILE A 179 -30.05 1.56 23.06
CA ILE A 179 -31.41 1.08 22.75
C ILE A 179 -32.39 2.26 22.72
N THR A 180 -32.30 3.14 23.73
CA THR A 180 -33.14 4.35 23.81
C THR A 180 -32.89 5.29 22.63
N THR A 181 -31.63 5.52 22.29
CA THR A 181 -31.25 6.41 21.18
C THR A 181 -31.73 5.86 19.83
N VAL A 182 -31.60 4.54 19.61
CA VAL A 182 -32.10 3.87 18.41
C VAL A 182 -33.61 4.07 18.28
N ALA A 183 -34.38 3.87 19.35
CA ALA A 183 -35.83 4.08 19.33
C ALA A 183 -36.21 5.54 18.98
N ILE A 184 -35.51 6.52 19.55
CA ILE A 184 -35.71 7.95 19.25
C ILE A 184 -35.40 8.24 17.78
N GLN A 185 -34.24 7.81 17.29
CA GLN A 185 -33.84 8.03 15.90
C GLN A 185 -34.79 7.34 14.92
N GLN A 186 -35.23 6.12 15.22
CA GLN A 186 -36.18 5.39 14.37
C GLN A 186 -37.51 6.14 14.24
N ASN A 187 -38.00 6.72 15.34
CA ASN A 187 -39.20 7.57 15.31
C ASN A 187 -38.98 8.84 14.49
N GLN A 188 -37.85 9.52 14.65
CA GLN A 188 -37.51 10.70 13.85
C GLN A 188 -37.44 10.38 12.35
N ILE A 189 -36.82 9.26 11.98
CA ILE A 189 -36.73 8.79 10.60
C ILE A 189 -38.13 8.50 10.04
N ARG A 190 -38.98 7.80 10.81
CA ARG A 190 -40.35 7.47 10.41
C ARG A 190 -41.19 8.72 10.15
N GLU A 191 -41.11 9.72 11.03
CA GLU A 191 -41.83 10.99 10.86
C GLU A 191 -41.27 11.85 9.73
N ALA A 192 -39.95 11.87 9.53
CA ALA A 192 -39.32 12.54 8.40
C ALA A 192 -39.72 11.91 7.05
N ILE A 193 -39.84 10.58 7.00
CA ILE A 193 -40.33 9.87 5.81
C ILE A 193 -41.80 10.19 5.58
N LYS A 194 -42.67 10.11 6.60
CA LYS A 194 -44.10 10.44 6.47
C LYS A 194 -44.33 11.86 5.95
N SER A 195 -43.59 12.85 6.45
CA SER A 195 -43.76 14.26 6.07
C SER A 195 -43.21 14.60 4.67
N ALA A 196 -42.20 13.87 4.19
CA ALA A 196 -41.56 14.10 2.90
C ALA A 196 -42.16 13.28 1.74
N VAL A 197 -43.17 12.46 2.03
CA VAL A 197 -43.81 11.53 1.10
C VAL A 197 -45.25 11.98 0.86
N PRO A 198 -45.58 12.44 -0.36
CA PRO A 198 -46.97 12.71 -0.70
C PRO A 198 -47.77 11.41 -0.66
N VAL A 199 -48.91 11.46 0.00
CA VAL A 199 -49.91 10.39 0.00
C VAL A 199 -50.80 10.63 -1.22
N ASN A 200 -51.12 9.57 -1.98
CA ASN A 200 -52.08 9.71 -3.07
C ASN A 200 -53.51 9.98 -2.51
N ASP A 201 -54.44 10.39 -3.37
CA ASP A 201 -55.83 10.71 -2.97
C ASP A 201 -56.58 9.57 -2.26
N GLN A 202 -56.03 8.35 -2.28
CA GLN A 202 -56.58 7.15 -1.65
C GLN A 202 -55.91 6.81 -0.31
N GLY A 203 -55.02 7.65 0.20
CA GLY A 203 -54.35 7.40 1.48
C GLY A 203 -53.14 6.44 1.38
N TYR A 204 -52.74 6.03 0.17
CA TYR A 204 -51.57 5.17 -0.04
C TYR A 204 -50.31 5.99 -0.28
N PRO A 205 -49.17 5.62 0.30
CA PRO A 205 -47.91 6.31 0.04
C PRO A 205 -47.57 6.21 -1.46
N VAL A 206 -47.39 7.35 -2.13
CA VAL A 206 -46.75 7.38 -3.44
C VAL A 206 -45.36 6.80 -3.23
N THR A 207 -45.00 5.80 -4.04
CA THR A 207 -43.79 4.98 -3.92
C THR A 207 -42.63 5.85 -3.47
N VAL A 208 -42.27 5.76 -2.18
CA VAL A 208 -41.08 6.44 -1.71
C VAL A 208 -39.95 5.80 -2.49
N ASN A 209 -39.30 6.57 -3.37
CA ASN A 209 -38.07 6.07 -3.97
C ASN A 209 -37.19 5.63 -2.79
N ARG A 210 -36.85 4.34 -2.70
CA ARG A 210 -36.25 3.75 -1.50
C ARG A 210 -34.93 4.46 -1.13
N TYR A 211 -34.28 5.05 -2.12
CA TYR A 211 -33.10 5.90 -1.95
C TYR A 211 -33.41 7.24 -1.29
N LYS A 212 -34.57 7.86 -1.56
CA LYS A 212 -35.03 9.07 -0.85
C LYS A 212 -35.25 8.78 0.63
N ALA A 213 -35.90 7.65 0.97
CA ALA A 213 -36.03 7.21 2.37
C ALA A 213 -34.66 7.00 3.02
N GLY A 214 -33.75 6.30 2.33
CA GLY A 214 -32.38 6.08 2.77
C GLY A 214 -31.60 7.38 3.04
N LEU A 215 -31.66 8.33 2.11
CA LEU A 215 -31.04 9.65 2.24
C LEU A 215 -31.63 10.45 3.41
N LEU A 216 -32.94 10.37 3.63
CA LEU A 216 -33.59 11.00 4.78
C LEU A 216 -33.14 10.34 6.09
N ALA A 217 -33.03 9.01 6.14
CA ALA A 217 -32.50 8.30 7.30
C ALA A 217 -31.05 8.69 7.62
N LEU A 218 -30.22 8.86 6.58
CA LEU A 218 -28.85 9.38 6.74
C LEU A 218 -28.81 10.82 7.25
N SER A 219 -29.87 11.61 7.12
CA SER A 219 -29.88 12.97 7.70
C SER A 219 -29.86 12.95 9.24
N VAL A 220 -30.41 11.90 9.84
CA VAL A 220 -30.45 11.70 11.29
C VAL A 220 -29.14 11.14 11.82
N THR A 221 -28.52 10.23 11.06
CA THR A 221 -27.34 9.47 11.51
C THR A 221 -26.01 10.04 10.98
N HIS A 222 -25.97 10.49 9.72
CA HIS A 222 -24.76 10.87 8.99
C HIS A 222 -24.97 12.11 8.11
N PRO A 223 -25.12 13.32 8.69
CA PRO A 223 -25.54 14.51 7.94
C PRO A 223 -24.58 14.93 6.82
N ARG A 224 -23.25 14.75 7.01
CA ARG A 224 -22.26 15.04 5.95
C ARG A 224 -22.39 14.09 4.77
N LEU A 225 -22.54 12.79 5.04
CA LEU A 225 -22.70 11.80 3.99
C LEU A 225 -24.02 12.02 3.25
N LYS A 226 -25.10 12.39 3.95
CA LYS A 226 -26.38 12.76 3.34
C LYS A 226 -26.24 13.89 2.33
N GLN A 227 -25.43 14.91 2.62
CA GLN A 227 -25.21 16.02 1.68
C GLN A 227 -24.51 15.55 0.40
N ILE A 228 -23.46 14.75 0.55
CA ILE A 228 -22.69 14.22 -0.59
C ILE A 228 -23.58 13.28 -1.42
N LEU A 229 -24.17 12.26 -0.79
CA LEU A 229 -25.01 11.29 -1.49
C LEU A 229 -26.28 11.91 -2.03
N GLY A 230 -26.84 12.92 -1.37
CA GLY A 230 -27.99 13.66 -1.89
C GLY A 230 -27.69 14.38 -3.20
N ALA A 231 -26.47 14.88 -3.39
CA ALA A 231 -26.04 15.45 -4.66
C ALA A 231 -25.82 14.35 -5.73
N LEU A 232 -25.13 13.27 -5.36
CA LEU A 232 -24.81 12.16 -6.29
C LEU A 232 -26.04 11.36 -6.75
N LEU A 233 -27.04 11.25 -5.88
CA LEU A 233 -28.28 10.52 -6.10
C LEU A 233 -29.45 11.45 -6.44
N SER A 234 -29.21 12.75 -6.67
CA SER A 234 -30.26 13.76 -6.83
C SER A 234 -31.28 13.39 -7.92
N GLU A 235 -30.80 12.99 -9.09
CA GLU A 235 -31.63 12.54 -10.22
C GLU A 235 -32.51 11.35 -9.84
N LEU A 236 -31.93 10.34 -9.15
CA LEU A 236 -32.67 9.16 -8.71
C LEU A 236 -33.69 9.53 -7.62
N SER A 237 -33.31 10.33 -6.63
CA SER A 237 -34.17 10.66 -5.49
C SER A 237 -35.36 11.57 -5.83
N ASN A 238 -35.27 12.31 -6.94
CA ASN A 238 -36.30 13.24 -7.41
C ASN A 238 -37.15 12.67 -8.55
N ALA A 239 -36.77 11.52 -9.13
CA ALA A 239 -37.54 10.88 -10.17
C ALA A 239 -38.85 10.31 -9.60
N GLU A 240 -39.97 10.63 -10.26
CA GLU A 240 -41.29 10.10 -9.91
C GLU A 240 -41.42 8.61 -10.22
N VAL A 241 -40.68 8.12 -11.22
CA VAL A 241 -40.61 6.71 -11.63
C VAL A 241 -39.16 6.25 -11.59
N GLU A 242 -38.89 5.13 -10.94
CA GLU A 242 -37.58 4.48 -10.97
C GLU A 242 -37.29 3.95 -12.38
N THR A 243 -36.39 4.61 -13.10
CA THR A 243 -35.92 4.16 -14.41
C THR A 243 -34.57 3.45 -14.26
N GLU A 244 -34.33 2.41 -15.06
CA GLU A 244 -33.03 1.72 -15.13
C GLU A 244 -31.89 2.72 -15.41
N THR A 245 -32.17 3.73 -16.24
CA THR A 245 -31.24 4.81 -16.56
C THR A 245 -30.88 5.67 -15.35
N ALA A 246 -31.84 6.03 -14.50
CA ALA A 246 -31.56 6.82 -13.31
C ALA A 246 -30.75 6.03 -12.28
N GLN A 247 -31.04 4.72 -12.11
CA GLN A 247 -30.28 3.85 -11.23
C GLN A 247 -28.83 3.67 -11.73
N PHE A 248 -28.66 3.46 -13.03
CA PHE A 248 -27.34 3.37 -13.66
C PHE A 248 -26.54 4.67 -13.48
N ARG A 249 -27.14 5.83 -13.74
CA ARG A 249 -26.52 7.14 -13.55
C ARG A 249 -26.12 7.39 -12.10
N ALA A 250 -27.01 7.10 -11.16
CA ALA A 250 -26.72 7.21 -9.73
C ALA A 250 -25.53 6.34 -9.31
N ARG A 251 -25.47 5.10 -9.81
CA ARG A 251 -24.35 4.19 -9.56
C ARG A 251 -23.07 4.78 -10.14
N GLN A 252 -23.10 5.21 -11.39
CA GLN A 252 -21.97 5.84 -12.07
C GLN A 252 -21.44 7.06 -11.30
N ASN A 253 -22.32 7.93 -10.79
CA ASN A 253 -21.91 9.09 -9.99
C ASN A 253 -21.15 8.70 -8.71
N ILE A 254 -21.56 7.62 -8.04
CA ILE A 254 -20.85 7.09 -6.87
C ILE A 254 -19.51 6.46 -7.27
N GLU A 255 -19.49 5.70 -8.37
CA GLU A 255 -18.26 5.12 -8.92
C GLU A 255 -17.24 6.20 -9.28
N ASP A 256 -17.68 7.28 -9.93
CA ASP A 256 -16.83 8.41 -10.30
C ASP A 256 -16.33 9.17 -9.06
N TRP A 257 -17.19 9.38 -8.06
CA TRP A 257 -16.78 9.98 -6.78
C TRP A 257 -15.69 9.14 -6.08
N PHE A 258 -15.82 7.82 -6.13
CA PHE A 258 -14.82 6.90 -5.59
C PHE A 258 -13.53 6.90 -6.42
N ASN A 259 -13.62 6.78 -7.74
CA ASN A 259 -12.47 6.81 -8.66
C ASN A 259 -11.64 8.09 -8.49
N ASN A 260 -12.29 9.25 -8.45
CA ASN A 260 -11.62 10.53 -8.19
C ASN A 260 -10.86 10.53 -6.85
N SER A 261 -11.38 9.85 -5.84
CA SER A 261 -10.71 9.67 -4.55
C SER A 261 -9.55 8.68 -4.63
N MET A 262 -9.70 7.62 -5.42
CA MET A 262 -8.65 6.64 -5.68
C MET A 262 -7.50 7.20 -6.54
N ASP A 263 -7.76 8.13 -7.45
CA ASP A 263 -6.73 8.83 -8.22
C ASP A 263 -5.84 9.67 -7.31
N ARG A 264 -6.45 10.42 -6.39
CA ARG A 264 -5.71 11.17 -5.35
C ARG A 264 -4.91 10.23 -4.45
N LEU A 265 -5.53 9.15 -3.97
CA LEU A 265 -4.87 8.13 -3.17
C LEU A 265 -3.67 7.51 -3.90
N SER A 266 -3.82 7.20 -5.18
CA SER A 266 -2.78 6.60 -6.00
C SER A 266 -1.62 7.56 -6.23
N GLY A 267 -1.91 8.85 -6.41
CA GLY A 267 -0.90 9.91 -6.43
C GLY A 267 -0.11 10.01 -5.12
N TRP A 268 -0.80 10.03 -3.98
CA TRP A 268 -0.16 10.02 -2.65
C TRP A 268 0.67 8.76 -2.41
N TYR A 269 0.14 7.59 -2.77
CA TYR A 269 0.85 6.32 -2.66
C TYR A 269 2.13 6.34 -3.49
N ARG A 270 2.05 6.76 -4.76
CA ARG A 270 3.21 6.86 -5.67
C ARG A 270 4.29 7.77 -5.10
N ARG A 271 3.93 8.97 -4.63
CA ARG A 271 4.88 9.92 -4.04
C ARG A 271 5.55 9.33 -2.81
N ARG A 272 4.77 8.75 -1.90
CA ARG A 272 5.29 8.14 -0.67
C ARG A 272 6.20 6.96 -0.97
N SER A 273 5.79 6.08 -1.88
CA SER A 273 6.57 4.93 -2.32
C SER A 273 7.89 5.36 -2.98
N GLN A 274 7.86 6.36 -3.86
CA GLN A 274 9.06 6.92 -4.46
C GLN A 274 10.00 7.50 -3.39
N THR A 275 9.49 8.33 -2.46
CA THR A 275 10.34 8.87 -1.37
C THR A 275 10.92 7.78 -0.48
N ALA A 276 10.17 6.70 -0.23
CA ALA A 276 10.67 5.56 0.53
C ALA A 276 11.77 4.81 -0.23
N ALA A 277 11.61 4.60 -1.55
CA ALA A 277 12.62 3.99 -2.40
C ALA A 277 13.91 4.81 -2.46
N TYR A 278 13.83 6.14 -2.62
CA TYR A 278 14.99 7.02 -2.57
C TYR A 278 15.71 6.98 -1.22
N SER A 279 14.96 7.09 -0.12
CA SER A 279 15.55 7.01 1.23
C SER A 279 16.21 5.66 1.49
N LEU A 280 15.56 4.57 1.06
CA LEU A 280 16.10 3.22 1.16
C LEU A 280 17.36 3.04 0.31
N ALA A 281 17.37 3.56 -0.92
CA ALA A 281 18.51 3.48 -1.82
C ALA A 281 19.73 4.24 -1.29
N ILE A 282 19.54 5.45 -0.77
CA ILE A 282 20.62 6.24 -0.16
C ILE A 282 21.12 5.55 1.11
N ALA A 283 20.21 5.05 1.96
CA ALA A 283 20.58 4.31 3.16
C ALA A 283 21.38 3.03 2.81
N LEU A 284 20.94 2.28 1.81
CA LEU A 284 21.63 1.08 1.34
C LEU A 284 23.01 1.41 0.75
N ALA A 285 23.11 2.45 -0.09
CA ALA A 285 24.39 2.91 -0.64
C ALA A 285 25.36 3.36 0.46
N LEU A 286 24.87 4.01 1.51
CA LEU A 286 25.68 4.39 2.67
C LEU A 286 26.11 3.17 3.50
N LEU A 287 25.18 2.26 3.80
CA LEU A 287 25.46 1.05 4.59
C LEU A 287 26.45 0.12 3.87
N LEU A 288 26.28 -0.05 2.57
CA LEU A 288 27.16 -0.84 1.72
C LEU A 288 28.37 -0.04 1.21
N ASN A 289 28.52 1.22 1.60
CA ASN A 289 29.61 2.12 1.20
C ASN A 289 29.85 2.17 -0.33
N ILE A 290 28.78 2.13 -1.12
CA ILE A 290 28.85 2.11 -2.59
C ILE A 290 28.95 3.56 -3.08
N ASP A 291 30.16 3.96 -3.44
CA ASP A 291 30.48 5.30 -3.94
C ASP A 291 30.81 5.25 -5.44
N SER A 292 29.97 5.90 -6.25
CA SER A 292 30.14 5.92 -7.70
C SER A 292 31.41 6.63 -8.18
N PHE A 293 31.89 7.67 -7.48
CA PHE A 293 33.14 8.35 -7.84
C PHE A 293 34.35 7.50 -7.51
N HIS A 294 34.37 6.91 -6.31
CA HIS A 294 35.44 6.01 -5.92
C HIS A 294 35.51 4.81 -6.88
N LEU A 295 34.37 4.18 -7.16
CA LEU A 295 34.27 3.05 -8.08
C LEU A 295 34.75 3.42 -9.49
N ALA A 296 34.32 4.56 -10.03
CA ALA A 296 34.79 5.04 -11.32
C ALA A 296 36.31 5.25 -11.34
N ASN A 297 36.87 5.83 -10.27
CA ASN A 297 38.31 6.02 -10.14
C ASN A 297 39.06 4.68 -10.02
N THR A 298 38.53 3.69 -9.31
CA THR A 298 39.16 2.36 -9.25
C THR A 298 39.11 1.67 -10.61
N LEU A 299 37.97 1.69 -11.31
CA LEU A 299 37.83 1.11 -12.65
C LEU A 299 38.70 1.78 -13.72
N TRP A 300 39.06 3.05 -13.49
CA TRP A 300 40.00 3.77 -14.33
C TRP A 300 41.41 3.20 -14.23
N HIS A 301 41.84 2.82 -13.03
CA HIS A 301 43.20 2.35 -12.75
C HIS A 301 43.34 0.83 -12.82
N ASP A 302 42.27 0.08 -12.56
CA ASP A 302 42.26 -1.38 -12.61
C ASP A 302 41.56 -1.87 -13.89
N SER A 303 42.36 -2.28 -14.89
CA SER A 303 41.82 -2.81 -16.15
C SER A 303 41.21 -4.20 -16.00
N TYR A 304 41.75 -5.02 -15.11
CA TYR A 304 41.29 -6.40 -14.94
C TYR A 304 39.88 -6.42 -14.34
N MET A 305 39.65 -5.65 -13.27
CA MET A 305 38.33 -5.53 -12.66
C MET A 305 37.31 -4.95 -13.64
N ARG A 306 37.69 -3.92 -14.41
CA ARG A 306 36.82 -3.32 -15.42
C ARG A 306 36.42 -4.34 -16.49
N ASP A 307 37.37 -5.10 -17.02
CA ASP A 307 37.12 -6.06 -18.10
C ASP A 307 36.23 -7.22 -17.61
N ALA A 308 36.42 -7.69 -16.37
CA ALA A 308 35.55 -8.70 -15.75
C ALA A 308 34.09 -8.22 -15.62
N LEU A 309 33.87 -7.00 -15.10
CA LEU A 309 32.52 -6.43 -14.97
C LEU A 309 31.84 -6.19 -16.32
N VAL A 310 32.64 -5.79 -17.31
CA VAL A 310 32.17 -5.60 -18.69
C VAL A 310 31.76 -6.94 -19.32
N GLU A 311 32.48 -8.02 -19.02
CA GLU A 311 32.14 -9.36 -19.46
C GLU A 311 30.81 -9.83 -18.85
N THR A 312 30.64 -9.72 -17.53
CA THR A 312 29.37 -10.03 -16.84
C THR A 312 28.21 -9.23 -17.43
N ALA A 313 28.40 -7.93 -17.65
CA ALA A 313 27.38 -7.07 -18.24
C ALA A 313 27.01 -7.49 -19.68
N SER A 314 28.01 -7.91 -20.46
CA SER A 314 27.82 -8.36 -21.84
C SER A 314 27.07 -9.69 -21.91
N GLN A 315 27.41 -10.64 -21.03
CA GLN A 315 26.71 -11.92 -20.91
C GLN A 315 25.25 -11.70 -20.55
N LEU A 316 24.97 -10.85 -19.55
CA LEU A 316 23.60 -10.53 -19.14
C LEU A 316 22.78 -9.88 -20.27
N ALA A 317 23.36 -8.90 -20.99
CA ALA A 317 22.65 -8.24 -22.08
C ALA A 317 22.39 -9.16 -23.29
N GLN A 318 23.28 -10.13 -23.55
CA GLN A 318 23.13 -11.10 -24.63
C GLN A 318 22.15 -12.22 -24.29
N ALA A 319 22.08 -12.64 -23.02
CA ALA A 319 21.12 -13.62 -22.55
C ALA A 319 19.67 -13.12 -22.66
N ASN A 320 19.46 -11.80 -22.55
CA ASN A 320 18.13 -11.17 -22.50
C ASN A 320 17.90 -10.13 -23.61
N PRO A 321 17.82 -10.55 -24.88
CA PRO A 321 17.66 -9.65 -26.02
C PRO A 321 16.32 -8.90 -26.01
N ASP A 322 15.26 -9.54 -25.51
CA ASP A 322 13.89 -9.00 -25.49
C ASP A 322 13.65 -8.01 -24.34
N GLY A 323 14.60 -7.86 -23.42
CA GLY A 323 14.54 -6.87 -22.36
C GLY A 323 13.83 -7.29 -21.07
N ALA A 324 13.22 -8.47 -21.04
CA ALA A 324 12.70 -9.05 -19.81
C ALA A 324 13.89 -9.61 -19.01
N LEU A 325 14.16 -9.03 -17.84
CA LEU A 325 15.11 -9.59 -16.88
C LEU A 325 14.36 -10.52 -15.93
N GLU A 326 14.81 -11.76 -15.84
CA GLU A 326 14.32 -12.68 -14.80
C GLU A 326 15.05 -12.43 -13.48
N SER A 327 14.36 -12.63 -12.35
CA SER A 327 14.95 -12.41 -11.03
C SER A 327 16.15 -13.32 -10.75
N ALA A 328 16.12 -14.55 -11.26
CA ALA A 328 17.21 -15.52 -11.10
C ALA A 328 18.52 -15.04 -11.73
N GLU A 329 18.46 -14.34 -12.87
CA GLU A 329 19.64 -13.84 -13.56
C GLU A 329 20.25 -12.64 -12.84
N LEU A 330 19.43 -11.78 -12.23
CA LEU A 330 19.89 -10.69 -11.37
C LEU A 330 20.51 -11.22 -10.07
N GLU A 331 19.99 -12.31 -9.52
CA GLU A 331 20.59 -13.00 -8.38
C GLU A 331 21.96 -13.58 -8.72
N ASN A 332 22.09 -14.24 -9.88
CA ASN A 332 23.37 -14.75 -10.36
C ASN A 332 24.37 -13.61 -10.63
N ALA A 333 23.94 -12.54 -11.32
CA ALA A 333 24.77 -11.37 -11.55
C ALA A 333 25.23 -10.73 -10.24
N PHE A 334 24.37 -10.69 -9.21
CA PHE A 334 24.73 -10.22 -7.88
C PHE A 334 25.80 -11.13 -7.22
N ALA A 335 25.64 -12.44 -7.31
CA ALA A 335 26.60 -13.40 -6.76
C ALA A 335 27.97 -13.26 -7.44
N ASP A 336 27.99 -13.15 -8.76
CA ASP A 336 29.20 -12.96 -9.57
C ASP A 336 29.90 -11.64 -9.22
N LEU A 337 29.15 -10.54 -9.10
CA LEU A 337 29.66 -9.23 -8.67
C LEU A 337 30.30 -9.30 -7.28
N PHE A 338 29.68 -10.01 -6.33
CA PHE A 338 30.21 -10.13 -4.99
C PHE A 338 31.50 -10.97 -4.96
N SER A 339 31.59 -11.98 -5.83
CA SER A 339 32.80 -12.81 -5.98
C SER A 339 33.97 -12.05 -6.63
N ALA A 340 33.69 -11.02 -7.44
CA ALA A 340 34.67 -10.30 -8.26
C ALA A 340 35.55 -9.29 -7.50
N TYR A 341 35.68 -9.37 -6.17
CA TYR A 341 36.44 -8.42 -5.32
C TYR A 341 36.09 -6.95 -5.58
N LEU A 342 34.82 -6.64 -5.84
CA LEU A 342 34.38 -5.25 -5.93
C LEU A 342 34.75 -4.52 -4.64
N PRO A 343 35.44 -3.35 -4.71
CA PRO A 343 35.74 -2.54 -3.56
C PRO A 343 34.46 -1.83 -3.12
N ILE A 344 33.50 -2.58 -2.58
CA ILE A 344 32.28 -2.11 -1.94
C ILE A 344 32.33 -2.53 -0.47
N GLY A 345 31.67 -1.76 0.40
CA GLY A 345 31.69 -1.99 1.83
C GLY A 345 32.68 -1.11 2.59
N TRP A 346 32.59 -1.17 3.91
CA TRP A 346 33.44 -0.42 4.84
C TRP A 346 34.72 -1.17 5.22
N VAL A 347 34.70 -2.50 5.11
CA VAL A 347 35.79 -3.40 5.50
C VAL A 347 36.15 -4.33 4.35
N GLY A 348 37.45 -4.55 4.14
CA GLY A 348 37.95 -5.52 3.17
C GLY A 348 38.04 -6.94 3.74
N ALA A 349 38.67 -7.85 2.99
CA ALA A 349 38.86 -9.23 3.41
C ALA A 349 39.66 -9.34 4.73
N PRO A 350 39.32 -10.31 5.61
CA PRO A 350 40.04 -10.53 6.85
C PRO A 350 41.49 -10.93 6.58
N MET A 351 42.38 -10.47 7.45
CA MET A 351 43.80 -10.83 7.46
C MET A 351 44.23 -11.19 8.88
N THR A 352 45.32 -11.98 8.98
CA THR A 352 45.90 -12.38 10.27
C THR A 352 46.32 -11.15 11.07
N VAL A 353 46.03 -11.16 12.38
CA VAL A 353 46.41 -10.06 13.27
C VAL A 353 47.93 -10.03 13.43
N ASP A 354 48.56 -8.96 12.94
CA ASP A 354 49.98 -8.65 13.12
C ASP A 354 50.16 -7.29 13.83
N SER A 355 51.41 -6.92 14.11
CA SER A 355 51.74 -5.62 14.73
C SER A 355 51.37 -4.41 13.87
N SER A 356 50.93 -4.62 12.62
CA SER A 356 50.46 -3.59 11.71
C SER A 356 48.94 -3.41 11.73
N CYS A 357 48.21 -4.23 12.50
CA CYS A 357 46.77 -4.08 12.68
C CYS A 357 46.44 -2.95 13.67
N GLY A 358 46.14 -1.77 13.14
CA GLY A 358 45.80 -0.55 13.88
C GLY A 358 45.85 0.68 12.98
N VAL A 359 45.96 1.86 13.57
CA VAL A 359 46.17 3.11 12.82
C VAL A 359 47.63 3.20 12.42
N SER A 360 47.93 2.99 11.13
CA SER A 360 49.30 3.15 10.62
C SER A 360 49.62 4.62 10.34
N ALA A 361 50.89 5.00 10.53
CA ALA A 361 51.42 6.33 10.22
C ALA A 361 51.23 6.77 8.75
N LYS A 362 50.86 5.85 7.85
CA LYS A 362 50.54 6.11 6.43
C LYS A 362 49.05 6.31 6.14
N GLY A 363 48.20 6.46 7.16
CA GLY A 363 46.76 6.70 6.98
C GLY A 363 45.95 5.46 6.59
N THR A 364 46.52 4.26 6.65
CA THR A 364 45.76 3.02 6.53
C THR A 364 45.11 2.70 7.87
N HIS A 365 43.78 2.82 7.90
CA HIS A 365 42.97 2.48 9.06
C HIS A 365 42.59 1.00 9.02
N ARG A 366 42.88 0.26 10.08
CA ARG A 366 42.51 -1.14 10.23
C ARG A 366 41.81 -1.33 11.58
N ILE A 367 40.84 -2.24 11.62
CA ILE A 367 40.06 -2.54 12.83
C ILE A 367 40.16 -4.03 13.15
N VAL A 368 40.19 -4.37 14.44
CA VAL A 368 40.19 -5.76 14.92
C VAL A 368 38.78 -6.15 15.31
N ILE A 369 38.25 -7.23 14.74
CA ILE A 369 36.95 -7.82 15.09
C ILE A 369 37.15 -9.33 15.23
N SER A 370 36.85 -9.90 16.39
CA SER A 370 36.88 -11.35 16.65
C SER A 370 38.19 -12.03 16.19
N ASP A 371 39.35 -11.54 16.67
CA ASP A 371 40.69 -12.05 16.37
C ASP A 371 41.10 -12.03 14.88
N GLN A 372 40.40 -11.25 14.06
CA GLN A 372 40.77 -10.98 12.67
C GLN A 372 40.97 -9.48 12.46
N CYS A 373 41.92 -9.13 11.61
CA CYS A 373 42.18 -7.76 11.23
C CYS A 373 41.48 -7.43 9.91
N TYR A 374 40.74 -6.32 9.88
CA TYR A 374 40.01 -5.86 8.70
C TYR A 374 40.53 -4.49 8.26
N PRO A 375 40.98 -4.34 6.99
CA PRO A 375 41.31 -3.03 6.46
C PRO A 375 40.04 -2.23 6.21
N LEU A 376 40.01 -0.96 6.62
CA LEU A 376 38.95 -0.05 6.16
C LEU A 376 39.21 0.29 4.70
N ILE A 377 38.23 -0.01 3.85
CA ILE A 377 38.29 0.25 2.41
C ILE A 377 37.34 1.39 2.04
N ASN A 378 37.55 1.99 0.86
CA ASN A 378 36.70 3.05 0.32
C ASN A 378 36.56 4.29 1.21
N LEU A 379 37.58 4.59 2.02
CA LEU A 379 37.68 5.85 2.77
C LEU A 379 37.92 7.02 1.79
N PRO A 380 37.52 8.25 2.15
CA PRO A 380 37.78 9.42 1.31
C PRO A 380 39.29 9.62 1.09
N ALA A 381 39.68 9.96 -0.14
CA ALA A 381 41.08 10.13 -0.54
C ALA A 381 41.83 11.20 0.28
N THR A 382 41.10 12.17 0.83
CA THR A 382 41.61 13.17 1.77
C THR A 382 40.72 13.19 3.00
N SER A 383 41.30 13.22 4.20
CA SER A 383 40.56 13.31 5.47
C SER A 383 39.88 14.67 5.70
N GLY A 384 40.18 15.68 4.88
CA GLY A 384 39.57 17.00 4.92
C GLY A 384 38.14 17.03 4.38
N PHE A 385 37.49 18.19 4.52
CA PHE A 385 36.11 18.43 4.10
C PHE A 385 35.85 18.04 2.64
N SER A 386 36.78 18.34 1.72
CA SER A 386 36.64 18.04 0.29
C SER A 386 36.51 16.55 -0.01
N GLY A 387 37.28 15.69 0.67
CA GLY A 387 37.22 14.25 0.46
C GLY A 387 35.92 13.65 0.96
N TRP A 388 35.46 14.09 2.14
CA TRP A 388 34.15 13.70 2.67
C TRP A 388 33.00 14.22 1.80
N ALA A 389 33.11 15.45 1.29
CA ALA A 389 32.11 15.99 0.37
C ALA A 389 31.99 15.13 -0.90
N LEU A 390 33.11 14.82 -1.58
CA LEU A 390 33.12 13.95 -2.76
C LEU A 390 32.56 12.54 -2.45
N LYS A 391 32.92 11.98 -1.29
CA LYS A 391 32.39 10.69 -0.83
C LYS A 391 30.88 10.72 -0.66
N ILE A 392 30.35 11.74 0.01
CA ILE A 392 28.91 11.94 0.20
C ILE A 392 28.22 12.13 -1.15
N PHE A 393 28.78 12.94 -2.05
CA PHE A 393 28.24 13.11 -3.40
C PHE A 393 28.23 11.80 -4.19
N GLY A 394 29.28 11.00 -4.09
CA GLY A 394 29.37 9.71 -4.76
C GLY A 394 28.35 8.70 -4.25
N ILE A 395 28.11 8.65 -2.94
CA ILE A 395 27.05 7.84 -2.32
C ILE A 395 25.67 8.35 -2.74
N LEU A 396 25.46 9.68 -2.78
CA LEU A 396 24.20 10.26 -3.23
C LEU A 396 23.90 9.93 -4.69
N ILE A 397 24.90 9.99 -5.57
CA ILE A 397 24.76 9.57 -6.97
C ILE A 397 24.36 8.10 -7.04
N THR A 398 25.04 7.22 -6.29
CA THR A 398 24.68 5.81 -6.23
C THR A 398 23.24 5.62 -5.75
N GLY A 399 22.83 6.29 -4.66
CA GLY A 399 21.48 6.17 -4.11
C GLY A 399 20.41 6.67 -5.06
N ILE A 400 20.63 7.81 -5.73
CA ILE A 400 19.71 8.33 -6.75
C ILE A 400 19.63 7.39 -7.94
N ALA A 401 20.76 6.82 -8.38
CA ALA A 401 20.79 5.86 -9.46
C ALA A 401 20.04 4.58 -9.08
N ALA A 402 20.33 4.02 -7.90
CA ALA A 402 19.71 2.79 -7.40
C ALA A 402 18.18 2.92 -7.22
N ALA A 403 17.69 4.12 -6.90
CA ALA A 403 16.25 4.36 -6.75
C ALA A 403 15.46 4.33 -8.08
N GLN A 404 16.11 4.42 -9.24
CA GLN A 404 15.43 4.39 -10.54
C GLN A 404 14.93 3.01 -10.95
N GLY A 405 15.45 1.95 -10.33
CA GLY A 405 15.06 0.56 -10.60
C GLY A 405 15.95 -0.14 -11.64
N ALA A 406 16.06 -1.45 -11.49
CA ALA A 406 16.91 -2.29 -12.34
C ALA A 406 16.51 -2.26 -13.84
N PRO A 407 15.21 -2.31 -14.22
CA PRO A 407 14.81 -2.31 -15.63
C PRO A 407 15.31 -1.09 -16.41
N PHE A 408 15.30 0.09 -15.78
CA PHE A 408 15.80 1.33 -16.40
C PHE A 408 17.29 1.20 -16.77
N TRP A 409 18.12 0.74 -15.84
CA TRP A 409 19.56 0.61 -16.08
C TRP A 409 19.90 -0.51 -17.05
N PHE A 410 19.11 -1.58 -17.08
CA PHE A 410 19.26 -2.64 -18.06
C PHE A 410 19.01 -2.17 -19.49
N ASP A 411 17.97 -1.36 -19.70
CA ASP A 411 17.70 -0.76 -21.01
C ASP A 411 18.83 0.16 -21.48
N VAL A 412 19.41 0.95 -20.56
CA VAL A 412 20.58 1.78 -20.85
C VAL A 412 21.81 0.91 -21.16
N LEU A 413 22.02 -0.15 -20.39
CA LEU A 413 23.13 -1.09 -20.54
C LEU A 413 23.11 -1.77 -21.91
N LYS A 414 21.96 -2.32 -22.33
CA LYS A 414 21.78 -2.94 -23.65
C LYS A 414 22.12 -1.98 -24.79
N LYS A 415 21.60 -0.74 -24.73
CA LYS A 415 21.88 0.28 -25.74
C LYS A 415 23.39 0.55 -25.85
N LEU A 416 24.07 0.65 -24.72
CA LEU A 416 25.51 0.92 -24.68
C LEU A 416 26.34 -0.26 -25.21
N ILE A 417 25.98 -1.49 -24.85
CA ILE A 417 26.66 -2.70 -25.33
C ILE A 417 26.46 -2.87 -26.84
N ASN A 418 25.26 -2.63 -27.37
CA ASN A 418 24.99 -2.67 -28.80
C ASN A 418 25.80 -1.62 -29.59
N ILE A 419 25.96 -0.40 -29.05
CA ILE A 419 26.82 0.64 -29.64
C ILE A 419 28.29 0.18 -29.67
N ARG A 420 28.76 -0.47 -28.60
CA ARG A 420 30.13 -1.01 -28.55
C ARG A 420 30.36 -2.11 -29.59
N MET A 421 29.39 -3.00 -29.78
CA MET A 421 29.48 -4.09 -30.77
C MET A 421 29.41 -3.57 -32.22
N THR A 422 28.58 -2.57 -32.50
CA THR A 422 28.45 -1.95 -33.84
C THR A 422 29.63 -1.02 -34.19
N GLY A 423 30.31 -0.46 -33.18
CA GLY A 423 31.50 0.38 -33.33
C GLY A 423 32.82 -0.38 -33.49
N ALA A 424 32.83 -1.71 -33.40
CA ALA A 424 34.01 -2.53 -33.71
C ALA A 424 34.26 -2.54 -35.24
N ASN A 425 35.05 -1.58 -35.72
CA ASN A 425 35.33 -1.36 -37.14
C ASN A 425 36.14 -2.54 -37.76
N PRO A 426 35.93 -2.87 -39.07
CA PRO A 426 36.32 -4.10 -39.77
C PRO A 426 37.78 -4.07 -40.23
N ILE A 427 38.72 -3.91 -39.30
CA ILE A 427 40.15 -3.92 -39.60
C ILE A 427 40.73 -5.35 -39.50
N GLU A 428 40.08 -6.26 -38.77
CA GLU A 428 40.51 -7.67 -38.73
C GLU A 428 40.10 -8.47 -39.98
N LEU A 429 39.04 -8.07 -40.69
CA LEU A 429 38.62 -8.71 -41.94
C LEU A 429 39.58 -8.48 -43.12
N LYS A 430 40.45 -7.46 -43.06
CA LYS A 430 41.50 -7.25 -44.09
C LYS A 430 42.78 -8.04 -43.84
N ARG A 431 42.96 -8.66 -42.66
CA ARG A 431 44.12 -9.53 -42.37
C ARG A 431 43.86 -11.01 -42.66
N ALA A 432 42.59 -11.40 -42.80
CA ALA A 432 42.20 -12.77 -43.17
C ALA A 432 42.09 -12.99 -44.70
N VAL A 433 42.27 -11.94 -45.51
CA VAL A 433 42.20 -11.99 -46.99
C VAL A 433 43.39 -11.24 -47.63
N GLY A 434 44.52 -11.16 -46.92
CA GLY A 434 45.77 -10.55 -47.41
C GLY A 434 46.78 -11.60 -47.78
#